data_AF-A0A2X3UJA0-F1
#
_entry.id   AF-A0A2X3UJA0-F1
#
_cell.length_a   1.000
_cell.length_b   1.000
_cell.length_c   1.000
_cell.angle_alpha   90.00
_cell.angle_beta   90.00
_cell.angle_gamma   90.00
#
_symmetry.space_group_name_H-M   'P 1'
#
loop_
_entity.id
_entity.type
_entity.pdbx_description
1 polymer ?
#
loop_
_entity_poly.entity_id
_entity_poly.type
_entity_poly.pdbx_seq_one_letter_code
_entity_poly.pdbx_strand_id
1 'polypeptide(L)'
;MRPIKNTTELIGIKDQNIKISLVFETDTHIEIQAKLDYPAPSCPQCQGKMIKYDFQKNSKIPLLEQAGTPTLLRLKKRRFQCKRRCY
;
A
#
# COMPACT_ATOMS: atom_id res chain seq x y z
N MET A 1 6.74 20.18 -6.32
CA MET A 1 6.54 18.71 -6.37
C MET A 1 7.41 18.14 -7.46
N ARG A 2 8.38 17.28 -7.11
CA ARG A 2 9.27 16.63 -8.09
C ARG A 2 9.08 15.09 -8.00
N PRO A 3 8.85 14.39 -9.12
CA PRO A 3 8.75 12.94 -9.12
C PRO A 3 10.14 12.29 -9.01
N ILE A 4 10.28 11.30 -8.13
CA ILE A 4 11.53 10.54 -7.91
C ILE A 4 11.39 9.15 -8.54
N LYS A 5 12.44 8.67 -9.24
CA LYS A 5 12.40 7.38 -9.98
C LYS A 5 13.00 6.18 -9.24
N ASN A 6 13.80 6.38 -8.17
CA ASN A 6 14.55 5.30 -7.48
C ASN A 6 14.34 5.33 -5.96
N THR A 7 13.14 4.99 -5.46
CA THR A 7 12.83 5.11 -4.02
C THR A 7 12.53 3.77 -3.35
N THR A 8 12.25 2.70 -4.10
CA THR A 8 11.89 1.38 -3.54
C THR A 8 12.97 0.80 -2.61
N GLU A 9 14.25 0.99 -2.92
CA GLU A 9 15.37 0.52 -2.07
C GLU A 9 15.59 1.41 -0.84
N LEU A 10 15.28 2.71 -0.93
CA LEU A 10 15.57 3.70 0.11
C LEU A 10 14.67 3.59 1.35
N ILE A 11 13.49 2.97 1.22
CA ILE A 11 12.48 2.93 2.29
C ILE A 11 12.52 1.60 3.07
N GLY A 12 13.30 0.62 2.59
CA GLY A 12 13.39 -0.70 3.22
C GLY A 12 12.09 -1.52 3.17
N ILE A 13 11.15 -1.20 2.26
CA ILE A 13 9.92 -1.99 2.08
C ILE A 13 10.29 -3.30 1.37
N LYS A 14 10.24 -4.42 2.10
CA LYS A 14 10.60 -5.75 1.59
C LYS A 14 9.41 -6.57 1.05
N ASP A 15 8.17 -6.15 1.32
CA ASP A 15 6.99 -6.90 0.88
C ASP A 15 6.75 -6.72 -0.63
N GLN A 16 6.86 -7.81 -1.38
CA GLN A 16 6.65 -7.86 -2.83
C GLN A 16 5.22 -7.52 -3.26
N ASN A 17 4.25 -7.57 -2.35
CA ASN A 17 2.85 -7.22 -2.59
C ASN A 17 2.62 -5.71 -2.47
N ILE A 18 3.58 -4.94 -1.95
CA ILE A 18 3.55 -3.48 -1.91
C ILE A 18 4.13 -2.93 -3.22
N LYS A 19 3.28 -2.29 -4.02
CA LYS A 19 3.68 -1.63 -5.26
C LYS A 19 3.65 -0.12 -5.08
N ILE A 20 4.81 0.52 -5.15
CA ILE A 20 4.91 1.98 -5.19
C ILE A 20 4.38 2.44 -6.54
N SER A 21 3.41 3.36 -6.51
CA SER A 21 2.82 3.97 -7.70
C SER A 21 3.49 5.30 -8.03
N LEU A 22 3.70 6.13 -7.01
CA LEU A 22 4.22 7.49 -7.16
C LEU A 22 5.05 7.86 -5.93
N VAL A 23 6.10 8.65 -6.16
CA VAL A 23 6.89 9.29 -5.11
C VAL A 23 7.02 10.76 -5.45
N PHE A 24 6.67 11.61 -4.49
CA PHE A 24 6.71 13.05 -4.62
C PHE A 24 7.57 13.63 -3.51
N GLU A 25 8.55 14.43 -3.89
CA GLU A 25 9.25 15.29 -2.95
C GLU A 25 8.49 16.62 -2.82
N THR A 26 8.21 16.99 -1.58
CA THR A 26 7.71 18.31 -1.19
C THR A 26 8.79 19.02 -0.39
N ASP A 27 8.63 20.32 -0.17
CA ASP A 27 9.61 21.13 0.56
C ASP A 27 9.76 20.71 2.03
N THR A 28 8.80 19.94 2.57
CA THR A 28 8.77 19.52 3.99
C THR A 28 8.92 18.02 4.22
N HIS A 29 8.54 17.19 3.22
CA HIS A 29 8.55 15.74 3.35
C HIS A 29 8.48 15.05 1.99
N ILE A 30 8.85 13.77 1.96
CA ILE A 30 8.63 12.89 0.81
C ILE A 30 7.30 12.18 1.00
N GLU A 31 6.41 12.27 0.02
CA GLU A 31 5.15 11.52 0.00
C GLU A 31 5.25 10.34 -0.98
N ILE A 32 4.94 9.14 -0.48
CA ILE A 32 5.02 7.89 -1.23
C ILE A 32 3.62 7.31 -1.34
N GLN A 33 3.13 7.12 -2.54
CA GLN A 33 1.85 6.45 -2.77
C GLN A 33 2.09 5.01 -3.16
N ALA A 34 1.56 4.08 -2.38
CA ALA A 34 1.72 2.65 -2.62
C ALA A 34 0.38 1.90 -2.49
N LYS A 35 0.32 0.74 -3.14
CA LYS A 35 -0.82 -0.18 -3.09
C LYS A 35 -0.35 -1.52 -2.56
N LEU A 36 -1.08 -2.07 -1.60
CA LEU A 36 -0.88 -3.42 -1.09
C LEU A 36 -1.91 -4.35 -1.73
N ASP A 37 -1.46 -5.25 -2.60
CA ASP A 37 -2.34 -6.08 -3.43
C ASP A 37 -2.00 -7.58 -3.36
N TYR A 38 -2.41 -8.22 -2.27
CA TYR A 38 -2.27 -9.66 -2.10
C TYR A 38 -3.11 -10.48 -3.09
N PRO A 39 -2.75 -11.74 -3.38
CA PRO A 39 -3.67 -12.69 -4.00
C PRO A 39 -4.91 -12.87 -3.11
N ALA A 40 -6.05 -13.20 -3.74
CA ALA A 40 -7.28 -13.40 -3.00
C ALA A 40 -7.18 -14.64 -2.10
N PRO A 41 -7.35 -14.50 -0.77
CA PRO A 41 -7.35 -15.65 0.13
C PRO A 41 -8.69 -16.40 0.05
N SER A 42 -8.76 -17.55 0.73
CA SER A 42 -10.03 -18.21 1.02
C SER A 42 -10.80 -17.46 2.09
N CYS A 43 -12.13 -17.50 2.02
CA CYS A 43 -12.98 -16.84 3.02
C CYS A 43 -12.83 -17.54 4.38
N PRO A 44 -12.54 -16.82 5.48
CA PRO A 44 -12.37 -17.44 6.79
C PRO A 44 -13.67 -18.06 7.33
N GLN A 45 -14.83 -17.54 6.92
CA GLN A 45 -16.14 -18.00 7.40
C GLN A 45 -16.62 -19.27 6.68
N CYS A 46 -16.60 -19.25 5.34
CA CYS A 46 -17.21 -20.31 4.53
C CYS A 46 -16.20 -21.07 3.64
N GLN A 47 -14.89 -20.82 3.80
CA GLN A 47 -13.78 -21.38 3.00
C GLN A 47 -13.90 -21.18 1.48
N GLY A 48 -14.90 -20.43 1.02
CA GLY A 48 -15.14 -20.15 -0.38
C GLY A 48 -14.14 -19.17 -1.00
N LYS A 49 -14.19 -19.04 -2.33
CA LYS A 49 -13.33 -18.10 -3.07
C LYS A 49 -13.71 -16.66 -2.76
N MET A 50 -12.71 -15.86 -2.37
CA MET A 50 -12.85 -14.40 -2.31
C MET A 50 -12.46 -13.78 -3.66
N ILE A 51 -13.06 -12.63 -3.97
CA ILE A 51 -12.72 -11.80 -5.12
C ILE A 51 -12.06 -10.50 -4.68
N LYS A 52 -11.18 -9.96 -5.53
CA LYS A 52 -10.68 -8.60 -5.40
C LYS A 52 -11.79 -7.64 -5.80
N TYR A 53 -12.02 -6.62 -4.99
CA TYR A 53 -12.99 -5.58 -5.29
C TYR A 53 -12.26 -4.24 -5.38
N ASP A 54 -12.52 -3.32 -4.45
CA ASP A 54 -11.94 -2.00 -4.38
C ASP A 54 -10.65 -1.96 -3.51
N PHE A 55 -10.07 -0.77 -3.43
CA PHE A 55 -9.04 -0.44 -2.45
C PHE A 55 -9.66 0.35 -1.30
N GLN A 56 -9.13 0.15 -0.10
CA GLN A 56 -9.44 1.01 1.04
C GLN A 56 -9.01 2.45 0.78
N LYS A 57 -9.60 3.38 1.55
CA LYS A 57 -9.10 4.75 1.67
C LYS A 57 -7.62 4.72 2.08
N ASN A 58 -6.83 5.66 1.57
CA ASN A 58 -5.41 5.72 1.89
C ASN A 58 -5.20 5.84 3.41
N SER A 59 -4.38 4.96 3.96
CA SER A 59 -3.80 5.12 5.29
C SER A 59 -2.55 5.98 5.18
N LYS A 60 -2.42 6.97 6.06
CA LYS A 60 -1.21 7.79 6.21
C LYS A 60 -0.33 7.15 7.28
N ILE A 61 0.86 6.71 6.90
CA ILE A 61 1.80 6.04 7.78
C ILE A 61 3.09 6.87 7.77
N PRO A 62 3.45 7.55 8.86
CA PRO A 62 4.75 8.20 8.96
C PRO A 62 5.83 7.12 9.03
N LEU A 63 6.89 7.27 8.24
CA LEU A 63 8.06 6.41 8.28
C LEU A 63 9.19 7.15 9.01
N LEU A 64 9.91 6.41 9.86
CA LEU A 64 11.06 6.92 10.59
C LEU A 64 12.16 7.39 9.61
N GLU A 65 12.78 8.52 9.96
CA GLU A 65 13.77 9.20 9.12
C GLU A 65 15.01 8.32 8.89
N GLN A 66 15.26 7.93 7.63
CA GLN A 66 16.51 7.25 7.27
C GLN A 66 17.60 8.23 6.77
N ALA A 67 17.23 9.50 6.53
CA ALA A 67 18.14 10.53 5.98
C ALA A 67 17.78 11.98 6.40
N GLY A 68 17.02 12.17 7.48
CA GLY A 68 16.61 13.51 7.96
C GLY A 68 15.49 14.19 7.16
N THR A 69 14.93 13.51 6.15
CA THR A 69 13.71 13.97 5.47
C THR A 69 12.52 13.13 5.92
N PRO A 70 11.49 13.75 6.54
CA PRO A 70 10.28 13.05 6.93
C PRO A 70 9.67 12.37 5.70
N THR A 71 9.26 11.11 5.86
CA THR A 71 8.66 10.34 4.77
C THR A 71 7.26 9.90 5.17
N LEU A 72 6.27 10.19 4.33
CA LEU A 72 4.89 9.83 4.52
C LEU A 72 4.46 8.78 3.49
N LEU A 73 4.16 7.57 3.97
CA LEU A 73 3.60 6.51 3.14
C LEU A 73 2.08 6.61 3.12
N ARG A 74 1.50 6.82 1.94
CA ARG A 74 0.08 6.66 1.64
C ARG A 74 -0.19 5.30 1.06
N LEU A 75 -0.59 4.37 1.93
CA LEU A 75 -0.86 2.98 1.55
C LEU A 75 -2.35 2.76 1.28
N LYS A 76 -2.69 2.20 0.11
CA LYS A 76 -4.03 1.68 -0.19
C LYS A 76 -4.02 0.15 -0.11
N LYS A 77 -4.80 -0.42 0.80
CA LYS A 77 -4.94 -1.89 0.94
C LYS A 77 -6.05 -2.44 0.08
N ARG A 78 -5.81 -3.54 -0.64
CA ARG A 78 -6.83 -4.26 -1.40
C ARG A 78 -7.91 -4.83 -0.47
N ARG A 79 -9.18 -4.64 -0.83
CA ARG A 79 -10.31 -5.29 -0.17
C ARG A 79 -10.67 -6.59 -0.89
N PHE A 80 -11.15 -7.53 -0.09
CA PHE A 80 -11.63 -8.83 -0.54
C PHE A 80 -13.07 -9.01 -0.08
N GLN A 81 -13.89 -9.56 -0.96
CA GLN A 81 -15.28 -9.92 -0.66
C GLN A 81 -15.48 -11.39 -1.03
N CYS A 82 -16.25 -12.12 -0.22
CA CYS A 82 -16.59 -13.49 -0.61
C CYS A 82 -17.49 -13.47 -1.85
N LYS A 83 -17.19 -14.33 -2.84
CA LYS A 83 -17.99 -14.42 -4.08
C LYS A 83 -19.44 -14.81 -3.79
N ARG A 84 -19.66 -15.60 -2.74
CA ARG A 84 -20.99 -15.92 -2.20
C ARG A 84 -21.15 -15.17 -0.88
N ARG A 85 -22.35 -14.67 -0.59
CA ARG A 85 -22.62 -14.06 0.71
C ARG A 85 -22.51 -15.16 1.77
N CYS A 86 -21.48 -15.12 2.60
CA CYS A 86 -21.46 -15.98 3.79
C CYS A 86 -22.46 -15.35 4.78
N TYR A 87 -23.33 -16.19 5.33
CA TYR A 87 -24.23 -15.85 6.43
C TYR A 87 -23.74 -16.56 7.69
#